data_AF-A0A353EZ24-F1
#
_entry.id   AF-A0A353EZ24-F1
#
_cell.length_a   1.000
_cell.length_b   1.000
_cell.length_c   1.000
_cell.angle_alpha   90.00
_cell.angle_beta   90.00
_cell.angle_gamma   90.00
#
_symmetry.space_group_name_H-M   'P 1'
#
loop_
_entity.id
_entity.type
_entity.pdbx_description
1 polymer ?
#
loop_
_entity_poly.entity_id
_entity_poly.type
_entity_poly.pdbx_seq_one_letter_code
_entity_poly.pdbx_strand_id
1 'polypeptide(L)'
;MRRPAPISGNGRRLLAVLLCLIPAVAIYYGLPLLGFLYPHILYTAAGGALALWYVIYNRGFATRGKTAADLSPDLPLAEREAMIAEGKRRQARSAWALYILLPILFTLLIDTVILFLLPERSIFS
;
A
#
# COMPACT_ATOMS: atom_id res chain seq x y z
N MET A 1 2.79 -27.90 26.65
CA MET A 1 2.63 -27.27 25.32
C MET A 1 2.17 -25.83 25.52
N ARG A 2 2.99 -24.82 25.19
CA ARG A 2 2.58 -23.40 25.27
C ARG A 2 1.73 -23.07 24.05
N ARG A 3 0.51 -22.56 24.27
CA ARG A 3 -0.30 -22.00 23.18
C ARG A 3 0.45 -20.79 22.60
N PRO A 4 0.54 -20.64 21.26
CA PRO A 4 1.15 -19.47 20.67
C PRO A 4 0.40 -18.22 21.12
N ALA A 5 1.14 -17.17 21.49
CA ALA A 5 0.56 -15.90 21.88
C ALA A 5 -0.32 -15.37 20.72
N PRO A 6 -1.49 -14.77 21.02
CA PRO A 6 -2.36 -14.25 19.99
C PRO A 6 -1.65 -13.16 19.19
N ILE A 7 -1.71 -13.26 17.86
CA ILE A 7 -1.11 -12.28 16.95
C ILE A 7 -1.74 -10.91 17.20
N SER A 8 -0.91 -9.91 17.48
CA SER A 8 -1.31 -8.52 17.70
C SER A 8 -2.04 -7.94 16.49
N GLY A 9 -2.82 -6.87 16.68
CA GLY A 9 -3.56 -6.23 15.57
C GLY A 9 -2.65 -5.82 14.40
N ASN A 10 -1.43 -5.36 14.71
CA ASN A 10 -0.43 -5.03 13.68
C ASN A 10 0.14 -6.27 13.00
N GLY A 11 0.38 -7.35 13.75
CA GLY A 11 0.84 -8.62 13.19
C GLY A 11 -0.17 -9.22 12.20
N ARG A 12 -1.47 -9.09 12.47
CA ARG A 12 -2.53 -9.55 11.54
C ARG A 12 -2.53 -8.76 10.24
N ARG A 13 -2.34 -7.44 10.31
CA ARG A 13 -2.25 -6.58 9.12
C ARG A 13 -1.02 -6.88 8.28
N LEU A 14 0.13 -7.08 8.93
CA LEU A 14 1.36 -7.49 8.25
C LEU A 14 1.17 -8.84 7.56
N LEU A 15 0.61 -9.83 8.26
CA LEU A 15 0.32 -11.14 7.68
C LEU A 15 -0.61 -11.01 6.46
N ALA A 16 -1.65 -10.17 6.53
CA ALA A 16 -2.53 -9.94 5.38
C ALA A 16 -1.79 -9.35 4.18
N VAL A 17 -0.88 -8.38 4.39
CA VAL A 17 -0.02 -7.85 3.31
C VAL A 17 0.86 -8.95 2.71
N LEU A 18 1.49 -9.78 3.55
CA LEU A 18 2.33 -10.89 3.09
C LEU A 18 1.53 -11.92 2.29
N LEU A 19 0.30 -12.21 2.70
CA LEU A 19 -0.60 -13.10 1.95
C LEU A 19 -0.99 -12.49 0.60
N CYS A 20 -1.19 -11.16 0.52
CA CYS A 20 -1.44 -10.47 -0.74
C CYS A 20 -0.19 -10.38 -1.64
N LEU A 21 1.01 -10.56 -1.10
CA LEU A 21 2.25 -10.60 -1.90
C LEU A 21 2.31 -11.83 -2.81
N ILE A 22 1.85 -12.98 -2.33
CA ILE A 22 1.86 -14.24 -3.10
C ILE A 22 1.14 -14.09 -4.45
N PRO A 23 -0.14 -13.68 -4.51
CA PRO A 23 -0.82 -13.51 -5.80
C PRO A 23 -0.21 -12.37 -6.62
N ALA A 24 0.29 -11.30 -6.00
CA ALA A 24 0.93 -10.21 -6.75
C ALA A 24 2.20 -10.68 -7.49
N VAL A 25 3.05 -11.45 -6.82
CA VAL A 25 4.25 -12.04 -7.44
C VAL A 25 3.84 -13.07 -8.50
N ALA A 26 2.88 -13.95 -8.19
CA ALA A 26 2.42 -14.97 -9.13
C ALA A 26 1.82 -14.37 -10.40
N ILE A 27 1.03 -13.30 -10.30
CA ILE A 27 0.47 -12.60 -11.46
C ILE A 27 1.59 -11.89 -12.22
N TYR A 28 2.49 -11.18 -11.55
CA TYR A 28 3.56 -10.43 -12.20
C TYR A 28 4.51 -11.31 -13.04
N TYR A 29 4.99 -12.41 -12.46
CA TYR A 29 5.87 -13.37 -13.15
C TYR A 29 5.12 -14.41 -13.98
N GLY A 30 3.83 -14.64 -13.72
CA GLY A 30 3.02 -15.59 -14.45
C GLY A 30 2.43 -15.03 -15.76
N LEU A 31 2.11 -13.74 -15.80
CA LEU A 31 1.57 -13.09 -17.01
C LEU A 31 2.48 -13.23 -18.25
N PRO A 32 3.82 -13.05 -18.17
CA PRO A 32 4.70 -13.31 -19.32
C PRO A 32 4.63 -14.75 -19.81
N LEU A 33 4.50 -15.72 -18.90
CA LEU A 33 4.38 -17.15 -19.25
C LEU A 33 3.10 -17.46 -20.04
N LEU A 34 2.09 -16.59 -19.95
CA LEU A 34 0.83 -16.66 -20.71
C LEU A 34 0.87 -15.83 -22.00
N GLY A 35 2.03 -15.26 -22.37
CA GLY A 35 2.20 -14.45 -23.58
C GLY A 35 1.89 -12.96 -23.43
N PHE A 36 1.69 -12.48 -22.19
CA PHE A 36 1.50 -11.06 -21.95
C PHE A 36 2.85 -10.32 -21.94
N LEU A 37 3.09 -9.48 -22.95
CA LEU A 37 4.41 -8.92 -23.24
C LEU A 37 4.91 -7.84 -22.24
N TYR A 38 4.01 -7.15 -21.52
CA TYR A 38 4.41 -5.99 -20.69
C TYR A 38 3.71 -5.90 -19.31
N PRO A 39 3.80 -6.92 -18.44
CA PRO A 39 3.14 -6.89 -17.13
C PRO A 39 3.70 -5.79 -16.22
N HIS A 40 4.98 -5.43 -16.39
CA HIS A 40 5.60 -4.34 -15.64
C HIS A 40 4.96 -2.97 -15.93
N ILE A 41 4.51 -2.70 -17.17
CA ILE A 41 3.81 -1.45 -17.51
C ILE A 41 2.45 -1.42 -16.83
N LEU A 42 1.70 -2.53 -16.89
CA LEU A 42 0.39 -2.62 -16.23
C LEU A 42 0.53 -2.41 -14.72
N TYR A 43 1.51 -3.05 -14.09
CA TYR A 43 1.76 -2.93 -12.65
C TYR A 43 2.17 -1.52 -12.24
N THR A 44 3.07 -0.88 -12.98
CA THR A 44 3.52 0.49 -12.68
C THR A 44 2.42 1.51 -12.92
N ALA A 45 1.65 1.40 -14.01
CA ALA A 45 0.54 2.30 -14.30
C ALA A 45 -0.62 2.14 -13.28
N ALA A 46 -1.07 0.91 -13.02
CA ALA A 46 -2.16 0.65 -12.08
C ALA A 46 -1.74 0.96 -10.63
N GLY A 47 -0.53 0.55 -10.24
CA GLY A 47 0.04 0.86 -8.93
C GLY A 47 0.22 2.36 -8.73
N GLY A 48 0.76 3.07 -9.72
CA GLY A 48 0.92 4.52 -9.70
C GLY A 48 -0.41 5.27 -9.61
N ALA A 49 -1.40 4.88 -10.42
CA ALA A 49 -2.74 5.46 -10.37
C ALA A 49 -3.41 5.25 -9.00
N LEU A 50 -3.30 4.03 -8.45
CA LEU A 50 -3.85 3.72 -7.13
C LEU A 50 -3.11 4.48 -6.01
N ALA A 51 -1.79 4.67 -6.14
CA ALA A 51 -0.99 5.43 -5.19
C ALA A 51 -1.39 6.90 -5.19
N LEU A 52 -1.53 7.50 -6.38
CA LEU A 52 -2.02 8.87 -6.54
C LEU A 52 -3.42 9.03 -5.96
N TRP A 53 -4.35 8.13 -6.30
CA TRP A 53 -5.69 8.13 -5.72
C TRP A 53 -5.64 8.04 -4.20
N TYR A 54 -4.83 7.15 -3.64
CA TYR A 54 -4.69 6.96 -2.20
C TYR A 54 -4.20 8.24 -1.51
N VAL A 55 -3.20 8.92 -2.09
CA VAL A 55 -2.66 10.17 -1.57
C VAL A 55 -3.68 11.31 -1.67
N ILE A 56 -4.33 11.48 -2.82
CA ILE A 56 -5.34 12.52 -3.06
C ILE A 56 -6.55 12.32 -2.12
N TYR A 57 -7.05 11.09 -2.02
CA TYR A 57 -8.18 10.74 -1.16
C TYR A 57 -7.90 11.05 0.32
N ASN A 58 -6.69 10.77 0.77
CA ASN A 58 -6.22 11.07 2.13
C ASN A 58 -5.71 12.52 2.30
N ARG A 59 -5.93 13.40 1.33
CA ARG A 59 -5.48 14.81 1.32
C ARG A 59 -4.00 14.95 1.72
N GLY A 60 -3.14 14.13 1.13
CA GLY A 60 -1.69 14.16 1.41
C GLY A 60 -1.34 13.86 2.87
N PHE A 61 -2.20 13.15 3.61
CA PHE A 61 -2.03 12.83 5.02
C PHE A 61 -2.03 14.05 5.96
N ALA A 62 -2.66 15.16 5.55
CA ALA A 62 -2.64 16.43 6.29
C ALA A 62 -3.05 16.34 7.78
N THR A 63 -3.90 15.39 8.15
CA THR A 63 -4.40 15.15 9.51
C THR A 63 -3.82 13.91 10.18
N ARG A 64 -2.88 13.20 9.53
CA ARG A 64 -2.30 11.97 10.06
C ARG A 64 -1.40 12.27 11.26
N GLY A 65 -1.69 11.63 12.39
CA GLY A 65 -0.90 11.81 13.61
C GLY A 65 -1.10 13.15 14.32
N LYS A 66 -1.95 14.03 13.79
CA LYS A 66 -2.30 15.30 14.41
C LYS A 66 -3.48 15.15 15.36
N THR A 67 -3.48 15.99 16.39
CA THR A 67 -4.58 16.22 17.32
C THR A 67 -5.30 17.52 16.95
N ALA A 68 -6.48 17.77 17.55
CA ALA A 68 -7.20 19.02 17.33
C ALA A 68 -6.40 20.25 17.79
N ALA A 69 -5.47 20.08 18.74
CA ALA A 69 -4.59 21.15 19.20
C ALA A 69 -3.54 21.55 18.15
N ASP A 70 -3.17 20.65 17.23
CA ASP A 70 -2.16 20.88 16.18
C ASP A 70 -2.75 21.59 14.93
N LEU A 71 -4.06 21.82 14.93
CA LEU A 71 -4.77 22.53 13.86
C LEU A 71 -4.90 24.02 14.22
N SER A 72 -5.06 24.87 13.20
CA SER A 72 -5.09 26.33 13.37
C SER A 72 -6.02 26.74 14.51
N PRO A 73 -5.54 27.53 15.50
CA PRO A 73 -6.35 27.95 16.64
C PRO A 73 -7.52 28.86 16.24
N ASP A 74 -7.48 29.45 15.04
CA ASP A 74 -8.54 30.31 14.49
C ASP A 74 -9.83 29.54 14.19
N LEU A 75 -9.75 28.21 14.07
CA LEU A 75 -10.91 27.35 13.82
C LEU A 75 -11.59 26.94 15.14
N PRO A 76 -12.94 26.93 15.20
CA PRO A 76 -13.69 26.39 16.31
C PRO A 76 -13.23 24.97 16.68
N LEU A 77 -13.22 24.64 17.99
CA LEU A 77 -12.79 23.32 18.46
C LEU A 77 -13.60 22.18 17.81
N ALA A 78 -14.92 22.36 17.70
CA ALA A 78 -15.81 21.39 17.06
C ALA A 78 -15.44 21.12 15.59
N GLU A 79 -15.00 22.15 14.86
CA GLU A 79 -14.58 22.01 13.47
C GLU A 79 -13.24 21.27 13.35
N ARG A 80 -12.29 21.57 14.24
CA ARG A 80 -11.00 20.87 14.32
C ARG A 80 -11.17 19.38 14.64
N GLU A 81 -12.05 19.05 15.58
CA GLU A 81 -12.37 17.65 15.90
C GLU A 81 -13.04 16.94 14.73
N ALA A 82 -13.96 17.61 14.02
CA ALA A 82 -14.60 17.07 12.82
C ALA A 82 -13.57 16.78 11.71
N MET A 83 -12.58 17.65 11.50
CA MET A 83 -11.50 17.43 10.53
C MET A 83 -10.64 16.20 10.87
N ILE A 84 -10.29 16.01 12.14
CA ILE A 84 -9.52 14.83 12.60
C ILE A 84 -10.35 13.56 12.45
N ALA A 85 -11.62 13.57 12.86
CA ALA A 85 -12.53 12.44 12.73
C ALA A 85 -12.73 12.04 11.27
N GLU A 86 -12.91 13.02 10.38
CA GLU A 86 -13.00 12.78 8.95
C GLU A 86 -11.71 12.17 8.38
N GLY A 87 -10.55 12.70 8.78
CA GLY A 87 -9.24 12.14 8.42
C GLY A 87 -9.09 10.67 8.79
N LYS A 88 -9.44 10.32 10.03
CA LYS A 88 -9.44 8.92 10.51
C LYS A 88 -10.40 8.04 9.72
N ARG A 89 -11.60 8.54 9.41
CA ARG A 89 -12.60 7.80 8.61
C ARG A 89 -12.09 7.52 7.20
N ARG A 90 -11.47 8.50 6.55
CA ARG A 90 -10.87 8.34 5.21
C ARG A 90 -9.70 7.35 5.23
N GLN A 91 -8.83 7.41 6.25
CA GLN A 91 -7.75 6.43 6.39
C GLN A 91 -8.28 5.00 6.58
N ALA A 92 -9.29 4.81 7.42
CA ALA A 92 -9.91 3.50 7.61
C ALA A 92 -10.54 2.97 6.31
N ARG A 93 -11.23 3.83 5.54
CA ARG A 93 -11.88 3.46 4.29
C ARG A 93 -10.91 3.20 3.14
N SER A 94 -9.73 3.81 3.16
CA SER A 94 -8.70 3.63 2.13
C SER A 94 -7.63 2.61 2.52
N ALA A 95 -7.67 2.05 3.74
CA ALA A 95 -6.69 1.08 4.23
C ALA A 95 -6.56 -0.15 3.34
N TRP A 96 -7.63 -0.54 2.63
CA TRP A 96 -7.60 -1.68 1.71
C TRP A 96 -6.59 -1.48 0.57
N ALA A 97 -6.40 -0.24 0.10
CA ALA A 97 -5.50 0.06 -1.00
C ALA A 97 -4.05 -0.28 -0.65
N LEU A 98 -3.67 -0.22 0.63
CA LEU A 98 -2.33 -0.62 1.08
C LEU A 98 -2.07 -2.12 0.91
N TYR A 99 -3.11 -2.97 0.98
CA TYR A 99 -2.97 -4.41 0.71
C TYR A 99 -2.75 -4.71 -0.78
N ILE A 100 -2.90 -3.73 -1.66
CA ILE A 100 -2.59 -3.87 -3.10
C ILE A 100 -1.30 -3.13 -3.42
N LEU A 101 -1.16 -1.88 -2.94
CA LEU A 101 0.00 -1.04 -3.18
C LEU A 101 1.29 -1.64 -2.64
N LEU A 102 1.28 -2.17 -1.41
CA LEU A 102 2.49 -2.74 -0.82
C LEU A 102 2.96 -3.99 -1.59
N PRO A 103 2.10 -4.97 -1.92
CA PRO A 103 2.49 -6.06 -2.80
C PRO A 103 3.04 -5.61 -4.14
N ILE A 104 2.38 -4.70 -4.86
CA ILE A 104 2.88 -4.17 -6.13
C ILE A 104 4.28 -3.57 -5.97
N LEU A 105 4.47 -2.74 -4.94
CA LEU A 105 5.75 -2.10 -4.65
C LEU A 105 6.85 -3.15 -4.36
N PHE A 106 6.54 -4.15 -3.55
CA PHE A 106 7.49 -5.22 -3.23
C PHE A 106 7.82 -6.06 -4.45
N THR A 107 6.85 -6.38 -5.31
CA THR A 107 7.10 -7.14 -6.54
C THR A 107 8.01 -6.36 -7.49
N LEU A 108 7.78 -5.06 -7.68
CA LEU A 108 8.66 -4.20 -8.47
C LEU A 108 10.05 -4.08 -7.86
N LEU A 109 10.15 -4.01 -6.52
CA LEU A 109 11.44 -4.00 -5.83
C LEU A 109 12.20 -5.31 -6.01
N ILE A 110 11.52 -6.45 -5.92
CA ILE A 110 12.11 -7.78 -6.18
C ILE A 110 12.64 -7.82 -7.61
N ASP A 111 11.85 -7.40 -8.59
CA ASP A 111 12.30 -7.42 -9.98
C ASP A 111 13.45 -6.43 -10.24
N THR A 112 13.46 -5.29 -9.55
CA THR A 112 14.59 -4.35 -9.59
C THR A 112 15.85 -5.00 -9.04
N VAL A 113 15.77 -5.70 -7.91
CA VAL A 113 16.91 -6.45 -7.35
C VAL A 113 17.38 -7.54 -8.31
N ILE A 114 16.44 -8.26 -8.94
CA ILE A 114 16.76 -9.27 -9.97
C ILE A 114 17.43 -8.61 -11.17
N LEU A 115 16.97 -7.46 -11.64
CA LEU A 115 17.58 -6.73 -12.75
C LEU A 115 19.05 -6.40 -12.47
N PHE A 116 19.37 -5.97 -11.25
CA PHE A 116 20.75 -5.64 -10.87
C PHE A 116 21.65 -6.85 -10.62
N LEU A 117 21.11 -7.95 -10.09
CA LEU A 117 21.90 -9.13 -9.70
C LEU A 117 21.91 -10.24 -10.77
N LEU A 118 20.83 -10.36 -11.53
CA LEU A 118 20.47 -11.46 -12.45
C LEU A 118 19.65 -10.91 -13.64
N PRO A 119 20.21 -10.02 -14.48
CA PRO A 119 19.46 -9.30 -15.51
C PRO A 119 18.69 -10.23 -16.45
N GLU A 120 19.29 -11.35 -16.86
CA GLU A 120 18.68 -12.38 -17.73
C GLU A 120 17.35 -12.96 -17.22
N ARG A 121 17.01 -12.76 -15.93
CA ARG A 121 15.78 -13.23 -15.29
C ARG A 121 14.79 -12.12 -14.97
N SER A 122 15.14 -10.86 -15.21
CA SER A 122 14.26 -9.73 -14.97
C SER A 122 13.25 -9.58 -16.10
N ILE A 123 12.05 -9.10 -15.76
CA ILE A 123 11.01 -8.77 -16.74
C ILE A 123 11.30 -7.40 -17.41
N PHE A 124 12.29 -6.64 -16.92
CA PHE A 124 12.74 -5.37 -17.51
C PHE A 124 13.84 -5.52 -18.57
N SER A 125 14.43 -6.70 -18.72
CA SER A 125 15.44 -6.99 -19.76
C SER A 125 14.79 -7.32 -21.09
#